data_AF-A0A374U3A4-F1
#
_entry.id   AF-A0A374U3A4-F1
#
_cell.length_a   1.000
_cell.length_b   1.000
_cell.length_c   1.000
_cell.angle_alpha   90.00
_cell.angle_beta   90.00
_cell.angle_gamma   90.00
#
_symmetry.space_group_name_H-M   'P 1'
#
loop_
_entity.id
_entity.type
_entity.pdbx_description
1 polymer ?
#
loop_
_entity_poly.entity_id
_entity_poly.type
_entity_poly.pdbx_seq_one_letter_code
_entity_poly.pdbx_strand_id
1 'polypeptide(L)'
;MNFLNIFEDHVAGIFGATRAPFSFKKLAKQAARDMEDQTLVINGVNTAPALYTILIAADDDPMLAPFYPELSREVREFVKAQAEKRRYVFVGE
;
A
#
# COMPACT_ATOMS: atom_id res chain seq x y z
N MET A 1 6.16 5.35 -16.73
CA MET A 1 6.95 5.55 -15.49
C MET A 1 6.81 4.31 -14.61
N ASN A 2 7.90 3.77 -14.05
CA ASN A 2 7.82 2.62 -13.15
C ASN A 2 7.49 3.09 -11.73
N PHE A 3 6.21 3.02 -11.35
CA PHE A 3 5.70 3.45 -10.04
C PHE A 3 6.46 2.82 -8.86
N LEU A 4 6.98 1.60 -9.04
CA LEU A 4 7.82 0.93 -8.04
C LEU A 4 9.13 1.66 -7.76
N ASN A 5 9.73 2.30 -8.77
CA ASN A 5 10.98 3.04 -8.59
C ASN A 5 10.72 4.34 -7.81
N ILE A 6 9.63 5.06 -8.13
CA ILE A 6 9.23 6.27 -7.41
C ILE A 6 8.93 5.95 -5.93
N PHE A 7 8.20 4.86 -5.70
CA PHE A 7 7.93 4.37 -4.36
C PHE A 7 9.21 4.02 -3.59
N GLU A 8 10.17 3.36 -4.24
CA GLU A 8 11.47 3.04 -3.63
C GLU A 8 12.29 4.30 -3.31
N ASP A 9 12.28 5.30 -4.20
CA ASP A 9 12.95 6.58 -3.99
C ASP A 9 12.32 7.37 -2.82
N HIS A 10 10.98 7.39 -2.73
CA HIS A 10 10.27 8.03 -1.63
C HIS A 10 10.56 7.32 -0.29
N VAL A 11 10.54 5.99 -0.27
CA VAL A 11 10.86 5.18 0.93
C VAL A 11 12.31 5.39 1.37
N ALA A 12 13.25 5.43 0.44
CA ALA A 12 14.65 5.71 0.75
C ALA A 12 14.84 7.12 1.36
N GLY A 13 14.06 8.09 0.89
CA GLY A 13 14.02 9.44 1.46
C GLY A 13 13.45 9.52 2.87
N ILE A 14 12.53 8.62 3.24
CA ILE A 14 11.88 8.58 4.56
C ILE A 14 12.83 8.00 5.63
N PHE A 15 13.50 6.88 5.34
CA PHE A 15 14.26 6.14 6.34
C PHE A 15 15.76 6.48 6.39
N GLY A 16 16.30 7.17 5.39
CA GLY A 16 17.73 7.44 5.30
C GLY A 16 18.57 6.15 5.32
N ALA A 17 19.78 6.19 5.91
CA ALA A 17 20.65 5.02 6.07
C ALA A 17 20.11 3.95 7.05
N THR A 18 18.95 4.20 7.68
CA THR A 18 18.32 3.28 8.63
C THR A 18 17.68 2.13 7.87
N ARG A 19 18.10 0.89 8.18
CA ARG A 19 17.42 -0.29 7.64
C ARG A 19 16.04 -0.39 8.30
N ALA A 20 15.00 -0.08 7.53
CA ALA A 20 13.64 -0.40 7.93
C ALA A 20 13.51 -1.92 8.22
N PRO A 21 12.63 -2.31 9.17
CA PRO A 21 12.55 -3.69 9.66
C PRO A 21 11.97 -4.65 8.60
N PHE A 22 11.32 -4.11 7.57
CA PHE A 22 10.81 -4.87 6.43
C PHE A 22 10.87 -4.06 5.14
N SER A 23 10.63 -4.75 4.01
CA SER A 23 10.56 -4.12 2.70
C SER A 23 9.19 -3.51 2.44
N PHE A 24 9.13 -2.17 2.36
CA PHE A 24 7.93 -1.44 1.96
C PHE A 24 7.39 -1.86 0.59
N LYS A 25 8.29 -2.22 -0.35
CA LYS A 25 7.89 -2.72 -1.66
C LYS A 25 7.10 -4.02 -1.54
N LYS A 26 7.54 -4.91 -0.64
CA LYS A 26 6.81 -6.15 -0.37
C LYS A 26 5.46 -5.87 0.29
N LEU A 27 5.42 -4.93 1.24
CA LEU A 27 4.16 -4.50 1.88
C LEU A 27 3.16 -3.95 0.86
N ALA A 28 3.56 -3.00 0.01
CA ALA A 28 2.69 -2.43 -1.02
C ALA A 28 2.21 -3.47 -2.04
N LYS A 29 3.10 -4.40 -2.45
CA LYS A 29 2.73 -5.52 -3.31
C LYS A 29 1.76 -6.48 -2.63
N GLN A 30 1.90 -6.72 -1.33
CA GLN A 30 0.97 -7.56 -0.58
C GLN A 30 -0.39 -6.89 -0.50
N ALA A 31 -0.46 -5.61 -0.13
CA ALA A 31 -1.71 -4.85 -0.09
C ALA A 31 -2.46 -4.84 -1.44
N ALA A 32 -1.72 -4.72 -2.55
CA ALA A 32 -2.33 -4.80 -3.88
C ALA A 32 -2.82 -6.20 -4.25
N ARG A 33 -2.15 -7.26 -3.78
CA ARG A 33 -2.64 -8.64 -3.94
C ARG A 33 -3.90 -8.87 -3.11
N ASP A 34 -3.89 -8.43 -1.85
CA ASP A 34 -5.06 -8.55 -0.96
C ASP A 34 -6.27 -7.79 -1.54
N MET A 35 -6.05 -6.62 -2.15
CA MET A 35 -7.08 -5.91 -2.91
C MET A 35 -7.65 -6.76 -4.05
N GLU A 36 -6.79 -7.34 -4.89
CA GLU A 36 -7.21 -8.19 -6.01
C GLU A 36 -8.02 -9.40 -5.50
N ASP A 37 -7.53 -10.06 -4.45
CA ASP A 37 -8.15 -11.25 -3.86
C ASP A 37 -9.50 -10.96 -3.17
N GLN A 38 -9.70 -9.74 -2.70
CA GLN A 38 -10.93 -9.28 -2.03
C GLN A 38 -11.86 -8.49 -2.96
N THR A 39 -11.52 -8.34 -4.24
CA THR A 39 -12.38 -7.66 -5.21
C THR A 39 -13.61 -8.51 -5.49
N LEU A 40 -14.79 -7.88 -5.44
CA LEU A 40 -16.08 -8.52 -5.68
C LEU A 40 -16.76 -7.95 -6.91
N VAL A 41 -17.61 -8.73 -7.58
CA VAL A 41 -18.47 -8.21 -8.64
C VAL A 41 -19.80 -7.79 -8.02
N ILE A 42 -20.07 -6.48 -7.98
CA ILE A 42 -21.30 -5.89 -7.46
C ILE A 42 -22.02 -5.20 -8.61
N ASN A 43 -23.23 -5.66 -8.96
CA ASN A 43 -24.02 -5.12 -10.08
C ASN A 43 -23.23 -5.05 -11.42
N GLY A 44 -22.34 -6.02 -11.67
CA GLY A 44 -21.51 -6.06 -12.87
C GLY A 44 -20.25 -5.17 -12.82
N VAL A 45 -19.98 -4.50 -11.70
CA VAL A 45 -18.79 -3.68 -11.47
C VAL A 45 -17.81 -4.45 -10.59
N ASN A 46 -16.52 -4.46 -10.96
CA ASN A 46 -15.46 -4.99 -10.12
C ASN A 46 -15.15 -3.98 -9.00
N THR A 47 -15.61 -4.27 -7.79
CA THR A 47 -15.50 -3.41 -6.62
C THR A 47 -14.39 -3.88 -5.69
N ALA A 48 -13.37 -3.05 -5.50
CA ALA A 48 -12.25 -3.29 -4.60
C ALA A 48 -12.53 -2.76 -3.18
N PRO A 49 -11.92 -3.36 -2.14
CA PRO A 49 -12.03 -2.84 -0.77
C PRO A 49 -11.31 -1.49 -0.64
N ALA A 50 -11.89 -0.58 0.17
CA ALA A 50 -11.37 0.77 0.40
C ALA A 50 -10.65 0.94 1.74
N LEU A 51 -10.86 0.01 2.69
CA LEU A 51 -10.21 0.02 4.00
C LEU A 51 -9.13 -1.06 4.05
N TYR A 52 -7.91 -0.65 4.39
CA TYR A 52 -6.77 -1.54 4.57
C TYR A 52 -6.23 -1.33 5.98
N THR A 53 -5.99 -2.42 6.69
CA THR A 53 -5.39 -2.40 8.03
C THR A 53 -4.05 -3.10 7.95
N ILE A 54 -2.98 -2.37 8.27
CA ILE A 54 -1.63 -2.92 8.37
C ILE A 54 -1.32 -3.03 9.86
N LEU A 55 -1.10 -4.26 10.32
CA LEU A 55 -0.74 -4.52 11.70
C LEU A 55 0.79 -4.57 11.81
N ILE A 56 1.34 -3.75 12.70
CA ILE A 56 2.77 -3.69 12.99
C ILE A 56 3.03 -4.39 14.31
N ALA A 57 4.09 -5.18 14.39
CA ALA A 57 4.51 -5.82 15.63
C ALA A 57 4.92 -4.75 16.66
N ALA A 58 4.60 -4.99 17.94
CA ALA A 58 4.89 -4.03 19.00
C ALA A 58 6.37 -3.64 19.10
N ASP A 59 7.29 -4.56 18.75
CA ASP A 59 8.73 -4.32 18.77
C ASP A 59 9.19 -3.37 17.64
N ASP A 60 8.48 -3.35 16.52
CA ASP A 60 8.78 -2.51 15.35
C ASP A 60 8.05 -1.15 15.38
N ASP A 61 6.97 -1.05 16.16
CA ASP A 61 6.09 0.13 16.25
C ASP A 61 6.84 1.42 16.64
N PRO A 62 7.70 1.47 17.69
CA PRO A 62 8.39 2.70 18.06
C PRO A 62 9.28 3.28 16.97
N MET A 63 9.88 2.40 16.16
CA MET A 63 10.74 2.81 15.04
C MET A 63 9.94 3.29 13.83
N LEU A 64 8.76 2.69 13.59
CA LEU A 64 7.95 2.96 12.41
C LEU A 64 6.90 4.04 12.62
N ALA A 65 6.45 4.26 13.86
CA ALA A 65 5.40 5.21 14.20
C ALA A 65 5.60 6.62 13.64
N PRO A 66 6.83 7.19 13.63
CA PRO A 66 7.06 8.51 13.01
C PRO A 66 6.77 8.56 11.51
N PHE A 67 6.73 7.40 10.84
CA PHE A 67 6.63 7.27 9.38
C PHE A 67 5.29 6.69 8.91
N TYR A 68 4.33 6.46 9.81
CA TYR A 68 3.00 5.94 9.45
C TYR A 68 2.23 6.82 8.46
N PRO A 69 2.24 8.15 8.55
CA PRO A 69 1.57 8.99 7.55
C PRO A 69 2.10 8.77 6.14
N GLU A 70 3.43 8.75 5.98
CA GLU A 70 4.09 8.55 4.70
C GLU A 70 3.91 7.11 4.21
N LEU A 71 4.12 6.11 5.07
CA LEU A 71 3.91 4.69 4.75
C LEU A 71 2.49 4.47 4.23
N SER A 72 1.49 5.00 4.94
CA SER A 72 0.09 4.87 4.57
C SER A 72 -0.20 5.53 3.23
N ARG A 73 0.36 6.73 2.99
CA ARG A 73 0.22 7.43 1.71
C ARG A 73 0.82 6.62 0.57
N GLU A 74 2.07 6.21 0.68
CA GLU A 74 2.77 5.53 -0.42
C GLU A 74 2.13 4.17 -0.74
N VAL A 75 1.70 3.40 0.28
CA VAL A 75 0.97 2.14 0.06
C VAL A 75 -0.39 2.40 -0.59
N ARG A 76 -1.13 3.42 -0.12
CA ARG A 76 -2.42 3.81 -0.72
C ARG A 76 -2.27 4.17 -2.20
N GLU A 77 -1.32 5.03 -2.54
CA GLU A 77 -1.09 5.43 -3.94
C GLU A 77 -0.69 4.21 -4.80
N PHE A 78 0.10 3.28 -4.25
CA PHE A 78 0.43 2.04 -4.95
C PHE A 78 -0.81 1.20 -5.24
N VAL A 79 -1.63 0.94 -4.24
CA VAL A 79 -2.85 0.14 -4.37
C VAL A 79 -3.82 0.79 -5.35
N LYS A 80 -4.02 2.11 -5.26
CA LYS A 80 -4.85 2.88 -6.19
C LYS A 80 -4.36 2.75 -7.64
N ALA A 81 -3.06 2.92 -7.86
CA ALA A 81 -2.48 2.75 -9.21
C ALA A 81 -2.63 1.31 -9.76
N GLN A 82 -2.70 0.29 -8.90
CA GLN A 82 -2.99 -1.08 -9.33
C GLN A 82 -4.48 -1.27 -9.64
N ALA A 83 -5.38 -0.74 -8.81
CA ALA A 83 -6.82 -0.76 -9.06
C ALA A 83 -7.16 -0.11 -10.40
N GLU A 84 -6.58 1.06 -10.69
CA GLU A 84 -6.78 1.78 -11.96
C GLU A 84 -6.36 0.95 -13.17
N LYS A 85 -5.21 0.25 -13.11
CA LYS A 85 -4.77 -0.66 -14.18
C LYS A 85 -5.72 -1.82 -14.42
N ARG A 86 -6.34 -2.32 -13.35
CA ARG A 86 -7.31 -3.43 -13.39
C ARG A 86 -8.75 -2.96 -13.65
N ARG A 87 -9.00 -1.65 -13.68
CA ARG A 87 -10.32 -1.03 -13.78
C ARG A 87 -11.26 -1.43 -12.63
N TYR A 88 -10.73 -1.50 -11.42
CA TYR A 88 -11.53 -1.69 -10.21
C TYR A 88 -12.03 -0.34 -9.70
N VAL A 89 -13.20 -0.36 -9.08
CA VAL A 89 -13.81 0.80 -8.41
C VAL A 89 -13.76 0.55 -6.91
N PHE A 90 -13.31 1.50 -6.11
CA PHE A 90 -13.30 1.32 -4.65
C PHE A 90 -14.71 1.44 -4.07
N VAL A 91 -15.03 0.63 -3.06
CA VAL A 91 -16.30 0.74 -2.33
C VAL A 91 -16.38 2.09 -1.58
N GLY A 92 -17.52 2.78 -1.70
CA GLY A 92 -17.77 4.02 -0.98
C GLY A 92 -17.15 5.29 -1.59
N GLU A 93 -16.53 5.18 -2.77
CA GLU A 93 -16.24 6.33 -3.64
C GLU A 93 -17.45 6.70 -4.52
#